data_AF-A0A532UW05-F1
#
_entry.id   AF-A0A532UW05-F1
#
_cell.length_a   1.000
_cell.length_b   1.000
_cell.length_c   1.000
_cell.angle_alpha   90.00
_cell.angle_beta   90.00
_cell.angle_gamma   90.00
#
_symmetry.space_group_name_H-M   'P 1'
#
loop_
_entity.id
_entity.type
_entity.pdbx_description
1 polymer ?
#
loop_
_entity_poly.entity_id
_entity_poly.type
_entity_poly.pdbx_seq_one_letter_code
_entity_poly.pdbx_strand_id
1 'polypeptide(L)'
;MMKKSLVSIMTFVIIAGSGDAQAGNQGFIYGQVLTREGNTYTGTMRWGKQEYFWDDIFNATKDDNPWRKYASKKGRDDSKSSKKFVIFGMPIVETSFGGSDHLFITKFGEIESIKVRRSSRQTIYMKNGSEYDVAGGGDVDVTVKMWDENLGKINLKWKDIKTIKFLPTPKTAKAGGYRLHGKLKTYEMDFEGYIMWDAEESISTDILDGDTDEGDMEIEFGNIRKIKRINSRSCEVTLKDGREFDLRGTNDVNSGNRGIYIEDPRYGKIEVQWDEFREITYDDSEDSGKPYKSYDSGKELKGTVFTDDGDEYTGKIVYDLDESEGFEILNGDLDEMEFYIPFANIVSITPKGRHSSIVKLKNGEELRLEDAQDVSKKNDGILVFEKGEDVEYISWEEIEKIKFK
;
A
#
# COMPACT_ATOMS: atom_id res chain seq x y z
N MET A 1 -43.30 47.34 42.09
CA MET A 1 -43.12 45.87 42.17
C MET A 1 -41.64 45.59 41.93
N MET A 2 -40.84 45.50 43.00
CA MET A 2 -39.38 45.32 42.93
C MET A 2 -39.05 43.86 42.63
N LYS A 3 -38.31 43.57 41.56
CA LYS A 3 -37.62 42.29 41.38
C LYS A 3 -36.13 42.49 41.65
N LYS A 4 -35.64 41.82 42.69
CA LYS A 4 -34.20 41.67 43.01
C LYS A 4 -33.60 40.70 41.98
N SER A 5 -32.59 41.13 41.23
CA SER A 5 -31.75 40.21 40.46
C SER A 5 -30.61 39.72 41.33
N LEU A 6 -30.57 38.41 41.58
CA LEU A 6 -29.37 37.70 42.02
C LEU A 6 -28.35 37.72 40.89
N VAL A 7 -27.15 38.24 41.16
CA VAL A 7 -25.98 38.04 40.31
C VAL A 7 -25.32 36.73 40.73
N SER A 8 -25.41 35.71 39.87
CA SER A 8 -24.67 34.46 40.02
C SER A 8 -23.30 34.61 39.35
N ILE A 9 -22.23 34.60 40.14
CA ILE A 9 -20.86 34.57 39.63
C ILE A 9 -20.56 33.12 39.23
N MET A 10 -20.54 32.86 37.93
CA MET A 10 -20.17 31.56 37.37
C MET A 10 -18.68 31.60 37.02
N THR A 11 -17.86 31.00 37.88
CA THR A 11 -16.43 30.84 37.65
C THR A 11 -16.20 29.85 36.52
N PHE A 12 -15.73 30.33 35.37
CA PHE A 12 -15.33 29.49 34.25
C PHE A 12 -13.94 28.93 34.54
N VAL A 13 -13.84 27.64 34.85
CA VAL A 13 -12.55 26.93 34.88
C VAL A 13 -12.17 26.64 33.44
N ILE A 14 -11.21 27.39 32.91
CA ILE A 14 -10.55 27.06 31.64
C ILE A 14 -9.65 25.86 31.94
N ILE A 15 -10.08 24.66 31.55
CA ILE A 15 -9.20 23.50 31.46
C ILE A 15 -8.38 23.70 30.17
N ALA A 16 -7.25 24.39 30.30
CA ALA A 16 -6.19 24.33 29.30
C ALA A 16 -5.51 22.96 29.47
N GLY A 17 -5.77 22.07 28.53
CA GLY A 17 -5.26 20.71 28.52
C GLY A 17 -5.34 20.12 27.12
N SER A 18 -4.85 20.84 26.12
CA SER A 18 -4.33 20.20 24.91
C SER A 18 -3.00 19.56 25.30
N GLY A 19 -3.07 18.35 25.87
CA GLY A 19 -1.92 17.47 25.84
C GLY A 19 -1.68 17.16 24.38
N ASP A 20 -0.55 17.62 23.84
CA ASP A 20 -0.04 17.10 22.58
C ASP A 20 -0.07 15.58 22.70
N ALA A 21 -0.93 14.94 21.91
CA ALA A 21 -0.88 13.50 21.77
C ALA A 21 0.50 13.23 21.17
N GLN A 22 1.45 12.82 22.01
CA GLN A 22 2.77 12.42 21.57
C GLN A 22 2.57 11.46 20.39
N ALA A 23 3.08 11.86 19.23
CA ALA A 23 3.07 11.04 18.05
C ALA A 23 3.64 9.67 18.44
N GLY A 24 2.86 8.63 18.20
CA GLY A 24 3.14 7.30 18.75
C GLY A 24 3.56 6.36 17.63
N ASN A 25 4.28 5.30 17.97
CA ASN A 25 4.73 4.28 17.03
C ASN A 25 3.60 3.34 16.56
N GLN A 26 2.34 3.81 16.56
CA GLN A 26 1.18 2.96 16.32
C GLN A 26 1.06 2.46 14.88
N GLY A 27 1.67 3.18 13.93
CA GLY A 27 1.68 2.87 12.50
C GLY A 27 2.69 1.81 12.08
N PHE A 28 3.67 1.47 12.93
CA PHE A 28 4.64 0.40 12.65
C PHE A 28 3.99 -0.98 12.71
N ILE A 29 4.37 -1.88 11.80
CA ILE A 29 4.00 -3.30 11.88
C ILE A 29 4.50 -3.87 13.20
N TYR A 30 3.63 -4.54 13.95
CA TYR A 30 3.90 -5.05 15.28
C TYR A 30 3.19 -6.38 15.52
N GLY A 31 3.79 -7.23 16.33
CA GLY A 31 3.21 -8.53 16.55
C GLY A 31 4.16 -9.52 17.21
N GLN A 32 3.76 -10.77 17.13
CA GLN A 32 4.41 -11.89 17.78
C GLN A 32 4.83 -12.93 16.74
N VAL A 33 6.07 -13.37 16.79
CA VAL A 33 6.59 -14.44 15.94
C VAL A 33 6.88 -15.68 16.80
N LEU A 34 6.25 -16.80 16.46
CA LEU A 34 6.54 -18.12 17.01
C LEU A 34 7.47 -18.86 16.05
N THR A 35 8.64 -19.28 16.53
CA THR A 35 9.58 -20.09 15.74
C THR A 35 9.21 -21.57 15.78
N ARG A 36 9.78 -22.33 14.85
CA ARG A 36 9.64 -23.80 14.82
C ARG A 36 10.27 -24.49 16.03
N GLU A 37 11.24 -23.86 16.68
CA GLU A 37 11.88 -24.33 17.91
C GLU A 37 11.07 -24.00 19.17
N GLY A 38 9.98 -23.24 19.04
CA GLY A 38 9.11 -22.86 20.16
C GLY A 38 9.46 -21.53 20.83
N ASN A 39 10.43 -20.79 20.30
CA ASN A 39 10.77 -19.45 20.80
C ASN A 39 9.72 -18.43 20.34
N THR A 40 9.44 -17.44 21.18
CA THR A 40 8.48 -16.38 20.88
C THR A 40 9.16 -15.02 21.01
N TYR A 41 9.01 -14.19 19.99
CA TYR A 41 9.52 -12.82 19.94
C TYR A 41 8.37 -11.85 19.75
N THR A 42 8.46 -10.66 20.33
CA THR A 42 7.38 -9.66 20.27
C THR A 42 7.98 -8.26 20.15
N GLY A 43 7.54 -7.51 19.16
CA GLY A 43 8.17 -6.25 18.79
C GLY A 43 7.65 -5.68 17.48
N THR A 44 8.19 -4.53 17.08
CA THR A 44 7.97 -4.00 15.72
C THR A 44 8.76 -4.83 14.71
N MET A 45 8.27 -4.89 13.47
CA MET A 45 8.78 -5.77 12.41
C MET A 45 9.04 -5.00 11.12
N ARG A 46 10.23 -5.16 10.53
CA ARG A 46 10.53 -4.76 9.14
C ARG A 46 10.72 -6.01 8.28
N TRP A 47 9.97 -6.11 7.19
CA TRP A 47 10.13 -7.13 6.17
C TRP A 47 11.24 -6.72 5.21
N GLY A 48 12.23 -7.60 5.05
CA GLY A 48 13.37 -7.38 4.16
C GLY A 48 14.06 -6.05 4.42
N LYS A 49 13.93 -5.15 3.44
CA LYS A 49 14.36 -3.75 3.53
C LYS A 49 13.22 -2.75 3.34
N GLN A 50 12.03 -3.16 2.95
CA GLN A 50 11.04 -2.23 2.40
C GLN A 50 9.91 -1.98 3.40
N GLU A 51 9.18 -3.02 3.82
CA GLU A 51 7.93 -2.87 4.55
C GLU A 51 8.15 -2.78 6.06
N TYR A 52 7.66 -1.72 6.68
CA TYR A 52 7.75 -1.46 8.12
C TYR A 52 6.45 -0.90 8.73
N PHE A 53 5.47 -0.52 7.91
CA PHE A 53 4.25 0.18 8.32
C PHE A 53 2.98 -0.56 7.92
N TRP A 54 1.89 -0.33 8.64
CA TRP A 54 0.64 -1.05 8.40
C TRP A 54 -0.01 -0.78 7.04
N ASP A 55 0.31 0.34 6.39
CA ASP A 55 -0.15 0.67 5.03
C ASP A 55 0.79 0.14 3.95
N ASP A 56 1.94 -0.43 4.30
CA ASP A 56 2.79 -1.12 3.33
C ASP A 56 2.05 -2.33 2.75
N ILE A 57 2.36 -2.61 1.48
CA ILE A 57 1.70 -3.66 0.72
C ILE A 57 2.45 -4.97 0.95
N PHE A 58 1.71 -5.97 1.41
CA PHE A 58 2.11 -7.36 1.35
C PHE A 58 1.70 -7.93 -0.01
N ASN A 59 2.63 -8.62 -0.68
CA ASN A 59 2.37 -9.33 -1.91
C ASN A 59 2.89 -10.79 -1.91
N ALA A 60 2.16 -11.67 -2.58
CA ALA A 60 2.52 -13.08 -2.80
C ALA A 60 1.82 -13.65 -4.04
N THR A 61 2.26 -14.81 -4.54
CA THR A 61 1.58 -15.50 -5.64
C THR A 61 0.37 -16.28 -5.13
N LYS A 62 -0.82 -16.11 -5.73
CA LYS A 62 -2.02 -16.91 -5.38
C LYS A 62 -1.80 -18.37 -5.82
N ASP A 63 -2.24 -19.35 -5.02
CA ASP A 63 -2.17 -20.77 -5.39
C ASP A 63 -3.26 -21.20 -6.41
N ASP A 64 -4.39 -20.49 -6.45
CA ASP A 64 -5.54 -20.79 -7.32
C ASP A 64 -6.38 -19.51 -7.56
N ASN A 65 -7.13 -19.50 -8.67
CA ASN A 65 -8.16 -18.50 -8.93
C ASN A 65 -9.55 -19.19 -8.95
N PRO A 66 -10.34 -19.09 -7.88
CA PRO A 66 -11.63 -19.77 -7.78
C PRO A 66 -12.72 -19.20 -8.69
N TRP A 67 -12.50 -18.02 -9.29
CA TRP A 67 -13.50 -17.26 -10.03
C TRP A 67 -13.54 -17.61 -11.52
N ARG A 68 -12.40 -17.98 -12.12
CA ARG A 68 -12.32 -18.32 -13.56
C ARG A 68 -13.36 -19.34 -14.02
N LYS A 69 -13.63 -20.36 -13.19
CA LYS A 69 -14.63 -21.40 -13.48
C LYS A 69 -16.04 -20.87 -13.80
N TYR A 70 -16.39 -19.67 -13.33
CA TYR A 70 -17.67 -19.04 -13.61
C TYR A 70 -17.65 -18.35 -14.98
N ALA A 71 -16.56 -17.65 -15.31
CA ALA A 71 -16.38 -17.01 -16.62
C ALA A 71 -16.30 -18.03 -17.76
N SER A 72 -15.56 -19.14 -17.61
CA SER A 72 -15.47 -20.17 -18.66
C SER A 72 -16.84 -20.81 -18.95
N LYS A 73 -17.68 -21.02 -17.91
CA LYS A 73 -19.05 -21.53 -18.06
C LYS A 73 -19.95 -20.60 -18.88
N LYS A 74 -19.62 -19.31 -18.92
CA LYS A 74 -20.34 -18.27 -19.67
C LYS A 74 -19.69 -17.98 -21.03
N GLY A 75 -18.71 -18.79 -21.46
CA GLY A 75 -18.16 -18.76 -22.83
C GLY A 75 -16.87 -17.97 -23.01
N ARG A 76 -16.21 -17.51 -21.92
CA ARG A 76 -14.86 -16.92 -22.01
C ARG A 76 -13.84 -17.98 -22.46
N ASP A 77 -13.03 -17.66 -23.47
CA ASP A 77 -11.91 -18.49 -23.91
C ASP A 77 -10.72 -18.30 -22.95
N ASP A 78 -10.40 -19.34 -22.19
CA ASP A 78 -9.32 -19.35 -21.20
C ASP A 78 -7.94 -19.72 -21.78
N SER A 79 -7.75 -19.62 -23.10
CA SER A 79 -6.45 -19.90 -23.74
C SER A 79 -5.36 -18.89 -23.30
N LYS A 80 -4.72 -19.21 -22.15
CA LYS A 80 -3.48 -18.67 -21.59
C LYS A 80 -3.19 -17.20 -21.91
N SER A 81 -3.80 -16.31 -21.14
CA SER A 81 -3.23 -14.98 -20.90
C SER A 81 -2.13 -15.15 -19.83
N SER A 82 -0.88 -14.85 -20.19
CA SER A 82 0.21 -14.72 -19.23
C SER A 82 0.19 -13.29 -18.69
N LYS A 83 -0.15 -13.10 -17.42
CA LYS A 83 -0.10 -11.78 -16.77
C LYS A 83 1.37 -11.49 -16.40
N LYS A 84 1.89 -10.31 -16.80
CA LYS A 84 3.14 -9.76 -16.27
C LYS A 84 2.77 -8.75 -15.20
N PHE A 85 3.24 -8.96 -13.99
CA PHE A 85 3.06 -8.01 -12.90
C PHE A 85 4.40 -7.41 -12.53
N VAL A 86 4.40 -6.08 -12.45
CA VAL A 86 5.43 -5.30 -11.76
C VAL A 86 4.70 -4.65 -10.60
N ILE A 87 5.23 -4.82 -9.39
CA ILE A 87 4.78 -4.05 -8.23
C ILE A 87 6.02 -3.33 -7.75
N PHE A 88 5.94 -2.02 -7.56
CA PHE A 88 7.03 -1.20 -7.04
C PHE A 88 8.29 -1.18 -7.92
N GLY A 89 8.14 -1.06 -9.24
CA GLY A 89 9.27 -1.11 -10.18
C GLY A 89 10.08 -2.42 -10.15
N MET A 90 9.68 -3.42 -9.33
CA MET A 90 10.36 -4.69 -9.17
C MET A 90 9.60 -5.79 -9.93
N PRO A 91 10.27 -6.50 -10.86
CA PRO A 91 9.66 -7.67 -11.47
C PRO A 91 9.45 -8.74 -10.40
N ILE A 92 8.20 -9.09 -10.14
CA ILE A 92 7.89 -10.31 -9.38
C ILE A 92 8.28 -11.48 -10.29
N VAL A 93 9.23 -12.28 -9.81
CA VAL A 93 9.86 -13.39 -10.54
C VAL A 93 8.82 -14.16 -11.36
N GLU A 94 9.01 -14.12 -12.67
CA GLU A 94 8.38 -14.98 -13.67
C GLU A 94 8.62 -16.44 -13.26
N THR A 95 7.70 -17.03 -12.50
CA THR A 95 7.77 -18.47 -12.24
C THR A 95 7.20 -19.18 -13.46
N SER A 96 8.13 -19.64 -14.30
CA SER A 96 7.89 -20.58 -15.41
C SER A 96 7.44 -21.97 -14.89
N PHE A 97 6.43 -22.04 -14.04
CA PHE A 97 5.77 -23.27 -13.60
C PHE A 97 4.27 -23.05 -13.74
N GLY A 98 3.67 -23.70 -14.73
CA GLY A 98 2.25 -23.51 -15.08
C GLY A 98 1.28 -23.81 -13.95
N GLY A 99 1.00 -22.81 -13.12
CA GLY A 99 0.06 -22.84 -12.01
C GLY A 99 -0.16 -21.45 -11.41
N SER A 100 -1.23 -20.79 -11.88
CA SER A 100 -1.83 -19.53 -11.41
C SER A 100 -1.06 -18.22 -11.71
N ASP A 101 -1.63 -17.42 -12.61
CA ASP A 101 -1.16 -16.10 -13.08
C ASP A 101 -1.70 -14.93 -12.22
N HIS A 102 -1.86 -15.09 -10.90
CA HIS A 102 -2.53 -14.06 -10.06
C HIS A 102 -1.74 -13.73 -8.79
N LEU A 103 -1.74 -12.44 -8.42
CA LEU A 103 -1.11 -11.97 -7.20
C LEU A 103 -2.15 -11.79 -6.08
N PHE A 104 -1.72 -12.07 -4.86
CA PHE A 104 -2.39 -11.65 -3.64
C PHE A 104 -1.70 -10.38 -3.18
N ILE A 105 -2.44 -9.28 -3.13
CA ILE A 105 -1.93 -7.96 -2.77
C ILE A 105 -2.87 -7.38 -1.73
N THR A 106 -2.34 -6.95 -0.58
CA THR A 106 -3.11 -6.30 0.48
C THR A 106 -2.22 -5.44 1.34
N LYS A 107 -2.78 -4.55 2.16
CA LYS A 107 -2.01 -3.82 3.18
C LYS A 107 -1.72 -4.73 4.37
N PHE A 108 -0.53 -4.65 4.96
CA PHE A 108 -0.19 -5.42 6.17
C PHE A 108 -1.20 -5.22 7.30
N GLY A 109 -1.77 -4.03 7.40
CA GLY A 109 -2.80 -3.67 8.35
C GLY A 109 -4.05 -4.53 8.24
N GLU A 110 -4.34 -5.15 7.11
CA GLU A 110 -5.55 -5.99 6.91
C GLU A 110 -5.33 -7.45 7.32
N ILE A 111 -4.07 -7.86 7.52
CA ILE A 111 -3.68 -9.23 7.84
C ILE A 111 -3.76 -9.47 9.35
N GLU A 112 -4.42 -10.54 9.77
CA GLU A 112 -4.46 -10.97 11.18
C GLU A 112 -3.24 -11.82 11.53
N SER A 113 -2.93 -12.82 10.71
CA SER A 113 -1.80 -13.72 10.95
C SER A 113 -1.34 -14.44 9.70
N ILE A 114 -0.09 -14.91 9.72
CA ILE A 114 0.50 -15.75 8.68
C ILE A 114 0.97 -17.05 9.32
N LYS A 115 0.52 -18.18 8.77
CA LYS A 115 0.98 -19.51 9.15
C LYS A 115 2.01 -20.00 8.13
N VAL A 116 3.26 -20.07 8.59
CA VAL A 116 4.39 -20.46 7.75
C VAL A 116 4.54 -21.99 7.76
N ARG A 117 4.22 -22.63 6.63
CA ARG A 117 4.38 -24.08 6.42
C ARG A 117 5.78 -24.38 5.89
N ARG A 118 6.17 -25.66 5.96
CA ARG A 118 7.45 -26.14 5.38
C ARG A 118 7.39 -26.33 3.86
N SER A 119 6.19 -26.37 3.30
CA SER A 119 5.94 -26.32 1.85
C SER A 119 6.17 -24.91 1.32
N SER A 120 6.23 -24.76 -0.01
CA SER A 120 6.18 -23.46 -0.69
C SER A 120 4.90 -22.66 -0.41
N ARG A 121 3.85 -23.32 0.11
CA ARG A 121 2.56 -22.72 0.43
C ARG A 121 2.48 -22.18 1.84
N GLN A 122 1.98 -20.97 1.99
CA GLN A 122 1.73 -20.28 3.26
C GLN A 122 0.24 -19.94 3.34
N THR A 123 -0.28 -19.86 4.55
CA THR A 123 -1.69 -19.48 4.75
C THR A 123 -1.75 -18.11 5.41
N ILE A 124 -2.44 -17.17 4.78
CA ILE A 124 -2.70 -15.82 5.27
C ILE A 124 -4.13 -15.78 5.80
N TYR A 125 -4.28 -15.35 7.05
CA TYR A 125 -5.57 -15.12 7.69
C TYR A 125 -5.80 -13.62 7.77
N MET A 126 -6.90 -13.17 7.16
CA MET A 126 -7.30 -11.77 7.15
C MET A 126 -8.21 -11.44 8.33
N LYS A 127 -8.24 -10.18 8.74
CA LYS A 127 -9.09 -9.73 9.87
C LYS A 127 -10.59 -9.92 9.65
N ASN A 128 -11.05 -9.92 8.41
CA ASN A 128 -12.45 -10.19 8.06
C ASN A 128 -12.81 -11.69 8.13
N GLY A 129 -11.83 -12.56 8.41
CA GLY A 129 -11.98 -14.01 8.51
C GLY A 129 -11.71 -14.77 7.21
N SER A 130 -11.42 -14.10 6.09
CA SER A 130 -11.02 -14.80 4.86
C SER A 130 -9.63 -15.40 4.98
N GLU A 131 -9.42 -16.52 4.29
CA GLU A 131 -8.17 -17.28 4.27
C GLU A 131 -7.65 -17.39 2.84
N TYR A 132 -6.36 -17.12 2.65
CA TYR A 132 -5.69 -17.24 1.37
C TYR A 132 -4.49 -18.17 1.51
N ASP A 133 -4.47 -19.24 0.72
CA ASP A 133 -3.27 -20.03 0.50
C ASP A 133 -2.46 -19.36 -0.63
N VAL A 134 -1.22 -19.00 -0.33
CA VAL A 134 -0.29 -18.33 -1.26
C VAL A 134 0.97 -19.17 -1.42
N ALA A 135 1.51 -19.18 -2.64
CA ALA A 135 2.82 -19.74 -2.93
C ALA A 135 3.94 -18.70 -2.68
N GLY A 136 5.19 -19.10 -2.91
CA GLY A 136 6.35 -18.20 -2.81
C GLY A 136 6.31 -17.04 -3.82
N GLY A 137 7.29 -16.14 -3.70
CA GLY A 137 7.35 -14.87 -4.45
C GLY A 137 6.91 -13.69 -3.58
N GLY A 138 7.41 -12.48 -3.90
CA GLY A 138 7.11 -11.29 -3.13
C GLY A 138 7.69 -11.34 -1.71
N ASP A 139 6.82 -11.09 -0.72
CA ASP A 139 7.15 -11.00 0.71
C ASP A 139 7.26 -12.35 1.42
N VAL A 140 6.99 -13.44 0.68
CA VAL A 140 7.18 -14.81 1.14
C VAL A 140 8.65 -15.21 0.99
N ASP A 141 9.21 -15.86 2.02
CA ASP A 141 10.63 -16.24 2.12
C ASP A 141 11.60 -15.07 2.36
N VAL A 142 11.07 -13.92 2.77
CA VAL A 142 11.86 -12.74 3.15
C VAL A 142 12.25 -12.79 4.63
N THR A 143 13.40 -12.20 4.97
CA THR A 143 13.84 -12.07 6.38
C THR A 143 12.99 -11.06 7.11
N VAL A 144 12.51 -11.41 8.30
CA VAL A 144 11.78 -10.49 9.19
C VAL A 144 12.72 -9.98 10.27
N LYS A 145 13.01 -8.68 10.25
CA LYS A 145 13.81 -7.99 11.28
C LYS A 145 12.86 -7.52 12.37
N MET A 146 13.15 -7.82 13.63
CA MET A 146 12.34 -7.43 14.78
C MET A 146 13.13 -6.55 15.75
N TRP A 147 12.49 -5.51 16.27
CA TRP A 147 12.93 -4.81 17.47
C TRP A 147 12.15 -5.36 18.65
N ASP A 148 12.67 -6.43 19.22
CA ASP A 148 12.05 -7.12 20.34
C ASP A 148 12.04 -6.23 21.59
N GLU A 149 10.94 -6.30 22.33
CA GLU A 149 10.73 -5.48 23.53
C GLU A 149 11.83 -5.68 24.58
N ASN A 150 12.43 -6.86 24.68
CA ASN A 150 13.36 -7.24 25.75
C ASN A 150 14.76 -7.60 25.25
N LEU A 151 14.89 -8.10 24.01
CA LEU A 151 16.14 -8.66 23.49
C LEU A 151 16.89 -7.74 22.52
N GLY A 152 16.25 -6.68 22.03
CA GLY A 152 16.83 -5.79 21.01
C GLY A 152 16.56 -6.27 19.58
N LYS A 153 17.52 -6.06 18.68
CA LYS A 153 17.35 -6.40 17.24
C LYS A 153 17.53 -7.90 17.01
N ILE A 154 16.56 -8.52 16.32
CA ILE A 154 16.56 -9.94 15.96
C ILE A 154 16.29 -10.08 14.46
N ASN A 155 17.01 -10.97 13.79
CA ASN A 155 16.76 -11.32 12.39
C ASN A 155 16.19 -12.75 12.32
N LEU A 156 14.93 -12.86 11.88
CA LEU A 156 14.23 -14.15 11.76
C LEU A 156 14.20 -14.57 10.30
N LYS A 157 14.82 -15.72 10.01
CA LYS A 157 14.75 -16.33 8.69
C LYS A 157 13.37 -16.96 8.51
N TRP A 158 12.74 -16.74 7.35
CA TRP A 158 11.40 -17.24 7.06
C TRP A 158 11.22 -18.74 7.36
N LYS A 159 12.18 -19.57 6.95
CA LYS A 159 12.16 -21.03 7.20
C LYS A 159 12.06 -21.43 8.67
N ASP A 160 12.51 -20.58 9.59
CA ASP A 160 12.53 -20.83 11.03
C ASP A 160 11.24 -20.35 11.71
N ILE A 161 10.42 -19.57 11.00
CA ILE A 161 9.12 -19.08 11.47
C ILE A 161 8.07 -20.18 11.34
N LYS A 162 7.20 -20.28 12.34
CA LYS A 162 6.01 -21.15 12.34
C LYS A 162 4.73 -20.32 12.19
N THR A 163 4.63 -19.21 12.90
CA THR A 163 3.46 -18.32 12.85
C THR A 163 3.89 -16.89 13.14
N ILE A 164 3.28 -15.95 12.42
CA ILE A 164 3.34 -14.53 12.72
C ILE A 164 1.92 -14.09 13.05
N LYS A 165 1.75 -13.45 14.20
CA LYS A 165 0.47 -12.88 14.63
C LYS A 165 0.61 -11.37 14.73
N PHE A 166 -0.17 -10.63 13.96
CA PHE A 166 -0.17 -9.18 13.99
C PHE A 166 -1.02 -8.64 15.14
N LEU A 167 -0.52 -7.63 15.82
CA LEU A 167 -1.12 -7.05 17.03
C LEU A 167 -1.13 -5.53 16.94
N PRO A 168 -2.08 -4.83 17.59
CA PRO A 168 -2.04 -3.38 17.67
C PRO A 168 -0.74 -2.88 18.30
N THR A 169 -0.05 -1.98 17.61
CA THR A 169 1.23 -1.46 18.05
C THR A 169 1.09 -0.52 19.25
N PRO A 170 1.78 -0.79 20.38
CA PRO A 170 1.83 0.15 21.49
C PRO A 170 2.45 1.49 21.05
N LYS A 171 1.96 2.61 21.60
CA LYS A 171 2.53 3.95 21.32
C LYS A 171 4.03 4.03 21.61
N THR A 172 4.48 3.30 22.63
CA THR A 172 5.87 3.27 23.13
C THR A 172 6.68 2.09 22.60
N ALA A 173 6.20 1.39 21.56
CA ALA A 173 6.93 0.27 20.99
C ALA A 173 8.32 0.72 20.51
N LYS A 174 9.34 -0.12 20.68
CA LYS A 174 10.68 0.19 20.15
C LYS A 174 10.64 0.15 18.63
N ALA A 175 11.25 1.13 17.97
CA ALA A 175 11.36 1.21 16.52
C ALA A 175 12.79 1.57 16.11
N GLY A 176 13.10 1.39 14.82
CA GLY A 176 14.42 1.68 14.26
C GLY A 176 14.71 3.17 14.05
N GLY A 177 13.66 3.98 13.87
CA GLY A 177 13.66 5.41 13.59
C GLY A 177 12.21 5.88 13.50
N TYR A 178 11.96 7.15 13.16
CA TYR A 178 10.62 7.65 12.85
C TYR A 178 10.32 7.54 11.36
N ARG A 179 9.04 7.47 10.99
CA ARG A 179 8.59 7.36 9.60
C ARG A 179 8.82 8.66 8.86
N LEU A 180 9.27 8.59 7.61
CA LEU A 180 9.42 9.79 6.79
C LEU A 180 8.05 10.29 6.33
N HIS A 181 7.80 11.59 6.50
CA HIS A 181 6.58 12.27 6.08
C HIS A 181 6.95 13.62 5.44
N GLY A 182 6.19 14.04 4.43
CA GLY A 182 6.43 15.32 3.80
C GLY A 182 5.57 15.59 2.57
N LYS A 183 5.96 16.64 1.86
CA LYS A 183 5.33 17.10 0.61
C LYS A 183 6.18 16.70 -0.57
N LEU A 184 5.59 15.97 -1.51
CA LEU A 184 6.20 15.53 -2.74
C LEU A 184 5.60 16.31 -3.91
N LYS A 185 6.44 16.98 -4.69
CA LYS A 185 6.05 17.71 -5.90
C LYS A 185 6.51 16.95 -7.13
N THR A 186 5.60 16.83 -8.09
CA THR A 186 5.88 16.27 -9.42
C THR A 186 5.57 17.30 -10.51
N TYR A 187 5.77 16.96 -11.78
CA TYR A 187 5.39 17.85 -12.89
C TYR A 187 3.88 17.90 -13.11
N GLU A 188 3.20 16.79 -12.87
CA GLU A 188 1.76 16.63 -13.04
C GLU A 188 0.96 17.01 -11.79
N MET A 189 1.37 16.59 -10.58
CA MET A 189 0.63 16.89 -9.36
C MET A 189 1.45 16.87 -8.05
N ASP A 190 0.88 17.44 -6.99
CA ASP A 190 1.50 17.52 -5.67
C ASP A 190 0.80 16.56 -4.68
N PHE A 191 1.62 15.94 -3.82
CA PHE A 191 1.20 14.98 -2.79
C PHE A 191 1.70 15.38 -1.41
N GLU A 192 1.00 14.91 -0.37
CA GLU A 192 1.41 15.04 1.03
C GLU A 192 1.09 13.76 1.77
N GLY A 193 2.09 13.17 2.43
CA GLY A 193 1.93 11.88 3.07
C GLY A 193 3.24 11.24 3.48
N TYR A 194 3.17 9.92 3.72
CA TYR A 194 4.32 9.14 4.14
C TYR A 194 5.17 8.71 2.98
N ILE A 195 6.49 8.78 3.14
CA ILE A 195 7.45 8.68 2.05
C ILE A 195 8.28 7.41 2.21
N MET A 196 8.52 6.74 1.08
CA MET A 196 9.56 5.75 0.93
C MET A 196 10.38 6.12 -0.30
N TRP A 197 11.65 6.45 -0.08
CA TRP A 197 12.60 6.77 -1.14
C TRP A 197 13.18 5.47 -1.72
N ASP A 198 13.50 5.49 -3.02
CA ASP A 198 14.14 4.38 -3.77
C ASP A 198 13.59 2.98 -3.47
N ALA A 199 12.28 2.88 -3.20
CA ALA A 199 11.59 1.67 -2.75
C ALA A 199 12.08 1.02 -1.45
N GLU A 200 13.08 1.56 -0.74
CA GLU A 200 13.70 0.92 0.43
C GLU A 200 13.76 1.84 1.67
N GLU A 201 13.93 3.16 1.52
CA GLU A 201 14.21 4.05 2.64
C GLU A 201 12.95 4.77 3.14
N SER A 202 12.44 4.34 4.29
CA SER A 202 11.16 4.80 4.84
C SER A 202 11.24 5.32 6.29
N ILE A 203 12.42 5.26 6.91
CA ILE A 203 12.66 5.76 8.27
C ILE A 203 13.85 6.72 8.36
N SER A 204 13.86 7.52 9.41
CA SER A 204 14.88 8.54 9.69
C SER A 204 16.33 8.04 9.78
N THR A 205 16.54 6.76 10.08
CA THR A 205 17.87 6.16 10.20
C THR A 205 18.31 5.42 8.94
N ASP A 206 17.45 5.37 7.91
CA ASP A 206 17.88 4.91 6.59
C ASP A 206 18.78 5.99 5.98
N ILE A 207 19.59 5.60 5.00
CA ILE A 207 20.70 6.40 4.48
C ILE A 207 20.40 6.75 3.02
N LEU A 208 20.60 8.02 2.67
CA LEU A 208 20.74 8.47 1.29
C LEU A 208 22.23 8.45 0.93
N ASP A 209 22.58 7.66 -0.08
CA ASP A 209 23.95 7.57 -0.59
C ASP A 209 24.14 8.49 -1.81
N GLY A 210 25.31 9.13 -1.94
CA GLY A 210 25.65 9.92 -3.12
C GLY A 210 27.08 10.48 -3.09
N ASP A 211 27.54 10.98 -4.22
CA ASP A 211 28.89 11.53 -4.37
C ASP A 211 28.86 13.05 -4.50
N THR A 212 29.86 13.71 -3.90
CA THR A 212 30.19 15.12 -4.13
C THR A 212 31.52 15.25 -4.89
N ASP A 213 32.00 16.47 -5.12
CA ASP A 213 33.37 16.68 -5.63
C ASP A 213 34.45 16.31 -4.59
N GLU A 214 34.10 16.25 -3.30
CA GLU A 214 35.01 15.94 -2.19
C GLU A 214 35.05 14.44 -1.84
N GLY A 215 34.11 13.66 -2.36
CA GLY A 215 34.01 12.21 -2.19
C GLY A 215 32.60 11.75 -1.87
N ASP A 216 32.53 10.46 -1.52
CA ASP A 216 31.32 9.72 -1.17
C ASP A 216 30.68 10.30 0.10
N MET A 217 29.35 10.30 0.14
CA MET A 217 28.54 10.86 1.21
C MET A 217 27.37 9.95 1.55
N GLU A 218 27.24 9.64 2.84
CA GLU A 218 26.14 8.88 3.42
C GLU A 218 25.38 9.80 4.39
N ILE A 219 24.10 10.04 4.14
CA ILE A 219 23.29 10.97 4.94
C ILE A 219 22.07 10.26 5.49
N GLU A 220 21.92 10.16 6.81
CA GLU A 220 20.68 9.68 7.40
C GLU A 220 19.50 10.59 7.03
N PHE A 221 18.39 10.01 6.56
CA PHE A 221 17.20 10.76 6.13
C PHE A 221 16.66 11.68 7.22
N GLY A 222 16.85 11.35 8.50
CA GLY A 222 16.45 12.17 9.63
C GLY A 222 17.14 13.54 9.70
N ASN A 223 18.26 13.71 9.00
CA ASN A 223 18.99 14.97 8.87
C ASN A 223 18.60 15.77 7.63
N ILE A 224 17.82 15.20 6.72
CA ILE A 224 17.44 15.82 5.45
C ILE A 224 16.17 16.64 5.65
N ARG A 225 16.16 17.88 5.17
CA ARG A 225 14.96 18.72 5.06
C ARG A 225 14.34 18.61 3.69
N LYS A 226 15.16 18.51 2.65
CA LYS A 226 14.70 18.64 1.27
C LYS A 226 15.61 17.88 0.31
N ILE A 227 15.01 17.26 -0.71
CA ILE A 227 15.73 16.74 -1.87
C ILE A 227 15.05 17.33 -3.11
N LYS A 228 15.82 17.88 -4.03
CA LYS A 228 15.32 18.51 -5.25
C LYS A 228 16.08 18.00 -6.45
N ARG A 229 15.38 17.44 -7.44
CA ARG A 229 16.01 16.97 -8.67
C ARG A 229 16.59 18.15 -9.45
N ILE A 230 17.85 18.02 -9.86
CA ILE A 230 18.51 19.00 -10.74
C ILE A 230 18.40 18.52 -12.19
N ASN A 231 18.69 17.25 -12.43
CA ASN A 231 18.60 16.59 -13.74
C ASN A 231 18.48 15.07 -13.55
N SER A 232 18.57 14.29 -14.62
CA SER A 232 18.47 12.82 -14.55
C SER A 232 19.61 12.14 -13.78
N ARG A 233 20.67 12.84 -13.38
CA ARG A 233 21.86 12.27 -12.73
C ARG A 233 22.21 12.86 -11.38
N SER A 234 21.45 13.84 -10.90
CA SER A 234 21.78 14.52 -9.65
C SER A 234 20.58 15.19 -8.99
N CYS A 235 20.70 15.38 -7.68
CA CYS A 235 19.80 16.19 -6.86
C CYS A 235 20.58 17.14 -5.96
N GLU A 236 19.92 18.21 -5.54
CA GLU A 236 20.34 19.10 -4.46
C GLU A 236 19.68 18.59 -3.16
N VAL A 237 20.48 18.38 -2.12
CA VAL A 237 20.02 17.94 -0.81
C VAL A 237 20.27 19.06 0.20
N THR A 238 19.20 19.54 0.84
CA THR A 238 19.28 20.50 1.94
C THR A 238 19.09 19.77 3.27
N LEU A 239 20.05 19.93 4.18
CA LEU A 239 19.97 19.39 5.54
C LEU A 239 19.17 20.31 6.47
N LYS A 240 18.69 19.75 7.58
CA LYS A 240 17.96 20.49 8.63
C LYS A 240 18.79 21.59 9.29
N ASP A 241 20.11 21.50 9.23
CA ASP A 241 21.03 22.54 9.73
C ASP A 241 21.37 23.62 8.69
N GLY A 242 20.80 23.54 7.49
CA GLY A 242 20.95 24.52 6.42
C GLY A 242 22.12 24.28 5.48
N ARG A 243 22.91 23.22 5.65
CA ARG A 243 23.91 22.82 4.65
C ARG A 243 23.22 22.28 3.39
N GLU A 244 23.84 22.52 2.24
CA GLU A 244 23.35 22.10 0.92
C GLU A 244 24.45 21.34 0.18
N PHE A 245 24.06 20.25 -0.48
CA PHE A 245 24.98 19.38 -1.23
C PHE A 245 24.35 18.98 -2.56
N ASP A 246 25.12 19.09 -3.64
CA ASP A 246 24.76 18.49 -4.93
C ASP A 246 25.28 17.05 -4.96
N LEU A 247 24.36 16.09 -4.91
CA LEU A 247 24.68 14.66 -4.91
C LEU A 247 24.46 14.04 -6.30
N ARG A 248 25.31 13.09 -6.67
CA ARG A 248 25.26 12.32 -7.92
C ARG A 248 25.79 10.90 -7.71
N GLY A 249 25.84 10.09 -8.76
CA GLY A 249 26.63 8.85 -8.80
C GLY A 249 25.91 7.56 -8.39
N THR A 250 24.99 7.61 -7.44
CA THR A 250 24.24 6.45 -6.92
C THR A 250 22.79 6.43 -7.41
N ASN A 251 22.13 5.27 -7.36
CA ASN A 251 20.70 5.09 -7.70
C ASN A 251 19.79 6.00 -6.86
N ASP A 252 20.16 6.28 -5.62
CA ASP A 252 19.41 7.14 -4.72
C ASP A 252 19.20 8.56 -5.25
N VAL A 253 20.09 9.06 -6.12
CA VAL A 253 20.11 10.46 -6.57
C VAL A 253 20.16 10.61 -8.10
N ASN A 254 19.83 9.56 -8.84
CA ASN A 254 19.81 9.57 -10.30
C ASN A 254 18.68 8.72 -10.91
N SER A 255 18.66 8.62 -12.25
CA SER A 255 17.66 7.85 -13.01
C SER A 255 17.68 6.34 -12.77
N GLY A 256 18.59 5.83 -11.96
CA GLY A 256 18.58 4.47 -11.43
C GLY A 256 17.68 4.31 -10.20
N ASN A 257 17.07 5.40 -9.71
CA ASN A 257 16.11 5.36 -8.63
C ASN A 257 14.92 4.46 -9.01
N ARG A 258 14.51 3.59 -8.09
CA ARG A 258 13.48 2.54 -8.21
C ARG A 258 12.08 3.03 -7.85
N GLY A 259 11.91 4.36 -7.82
CA GLY A 259 10.65 5.00 -7.52
C GLY A 259 10.65 5.67 -6.14
N ILE A 260 9.99 6.82 -6.09
CA ILE A 260 9.69 7.55 -4.85
C ILE A 260 8.23 7.29 -4.53
N TYR A 261 7.98 6.62 -3.42
CA TYR A 261 6.63 6.24 -3.03
C TYR A 261 6.06 7.22 -2.02
N ILE A 262 4.78 7.52 -2.18
CA ILE A 262 4.01 8.27 -1.21
C ILE A 262 2.70 7.54 -0.88
N GLU A 263 2.41 7.36 0.41
CA GLU A 263 1.06 7.01 0.87
C GLU A 263 0.30 8.31 1.15
N ASP A 264 -0.47 8.76 0.15
CA ASP A 264 -1.31 9.96 0.24
C ASP A 264 -2.73 9.57 0.68
N PRO A 265 -3.28 10.17 1.75
CA PRO A 265 -4.61 9.85 2.26
C PRO A 265 -5.74 9.98 1.23
N ARG A 266 -5.54 10.73 0.14
CA ARG A 266 -6.53 10.91 -0.93
C ARG A 266 -6.62 9.72 -1.86
N TYR A 267 -5.51 9.05 -2.15
CA TYR A 267 -5.44 8.08 -3.25
C TYR A 267 -5.05 6.67 -2.76
N GLY A 268 -4.17 6.56 -1.77
CA GLY A 268 -3.49 5.31 -1.42
C GLY A 268 -1.99 5.45 -1.66
N LYS A 269 -1.34 4.38 -2.10
CA LYS A 269 0.09 4.39 -2.42
C LYS A 269 0.29 4.82 -3.87
N ILE A 270 1.24 5.70 -4.11
CA ILE A 270 1.63 6.17 -5.45
C ILE A 270 3.13 5.92 -5.60
N GLU A 271 3.54 5.36 -6.72
CA GLU A 271 4.94 5.31 -7.17
C GLU A 271 5.18 6.47 -8.13
N VAL A 272 6.14 7.33 -7.82
CA VAL A 272 6.57 8.43 -8.68
C VAL A 272 7.93 8.09 -9.27
N GLN A 273 8.01 7.97 -10.59
CA GLN A 273 9.28 7.71 -11.27
C GLN A 273 10.22 8.92 -11.14
N TRP A 274 11.53 8.67 -11.21
CA TRP A 274 12.55 9.72 -11.12
C TRP A 274 12.32 10.87 -12.10
N ASP A 275 11.84 10.53 -13.30
CA ASP A 275 11.61 11.53 -14.34
C ASP A 275 10.40 12.43 -14.09
N GLU A 276 9.49 12.02 -13.23
CA GLU A 276 8.33 12.81 -12.78
C GLU A 276 8.61 13.61 -11.51
N PHE A 277 9.56 13.13 -10.69
CA PHE A 277 9.97 13.77 -9.46
C PHE A 277 10.59 15.16 -9.69
N ARG A 278 10.20 16.13 -8.84
CA ARG A 278 10.80 17.47 -8.79
C ARG A 278 11.45 17.77 -7.47
N GLU A 279 10.70 17.62 -6.38
CA GLU A 279 11.12 18.10 -5.07
C GLU A 279 10.35 17.38 -3.98
N ILE A 280 11.04 17.02 -2.91
CA ILE A 280 10.43 16.59 -1.67
C ILE A 280 10.90 17.47 -0.53
N THR A 281 9.98 17.83 0.35
CA THR A 281 10.28 18.53 1.61
C THR A 281 9.74 17.71 2.76
N TYR A 282 10.64 17.20 3.61
CA TYR A 282 10.29 16.47 4.82
C TYR A 282 9.88 17.43 5.93
N ASP A 283 8.91 17.04 6.73
CA ASP A 283 8.58 17.74 7.98
C ASP A 283 9.22 17.04 9.20
N ASP A 284 8.92 17.57 10.38
CA ASP A 284 9.40 17.01 11.65
C ASP A 284 8.30 16.21 12.36
N SER A 285 7.31 15.69 11.60
CA SER A 285 6.31 14.79 12.14
C SER A 285 6.96 13.50 12.63
N GLU A 286 6.65 13.12 13.86
CA GLU A 286 6.95 11.80 14.41
C GLU A 286 5.73 10.87 14.32
N ASP A 287 4.67 11.27 13.60
CA ASP A 287 3.52 10.38 13.37
C ASP A 287 3.97 9.20 12.50
N SER A 288 3.64 7.99 12.94
CA SER A 288 3.97 6.76 12.20
C SER A 288 2.83 6.31 11.30
N GLY A 289 1.69 6.98 11.36
CA GLY A 289 0.51 6.70 10.54
C GLY A 289 -0.57 5.95 11.27
N LYS A 290 -1.52 5.46 10.47
CA LYS A 290 -2.75 4.84 10.94
C LYS A 290 -2.45 3.61 11.82
N PRO A 291 -3.08 3.48 12.99
CA PRO A 291 -2.87 2.32 13.86
C PRO A 291 -3.45 1.06 13.23
N TYR A 292 -2.89 -0.11 13.54
CA TYR A 292 -3.38 -1.41 13.06
C TYR A 292 -4.92 -1.55 13.05
N LYS A 293 -5.60 -1.09 14.10
CA LYS A 293 -7.06 -1.25 14.23
C LYS A 293 -7.91 -0.42 13.25
N SER A 294 -7.34 0.57 12.57
CA SER A 294 -8.08 1.39 11.60
C SER A 294 -8.11 0.78 10.19
N TYR A 295 -7.47 -0.38 9.99
CA TYR A 295 -7.56 -1.16 8.77
C TYR A 295 -8.64 -2.23 8.97
N ASP A 296 -9.81 -1.98 8.38
CA ASP A 296 -11.03 -2.80 8.47
C ASP A 296 -11.80 -2.84 7.13
N SER A 297 -11.07 -2.70 6.01
CA SER A 297 -11.65 -2.51 4.68
C SER A 297 -12.12 -3.80 3.98
N GLY A 298 -11.91 -4.97 4.60
CA GLY A 298 -12.25 -6.30 4.06
C GLY A 298 -13.74 -6.66 3.98
N LYS A 299 -14.56 -5.77 3.41
CA LYS A 299 -15.92 -6.08 3.00
C LYS A 299 -15.94 -6.52 1.55
N GLU A 300 -16.78 -7.51 1.25
CA GLU A 300 -17.03 -7.95 -0.12
C GLU A 300 -17.40 -6.77 -1.02
N LEU A 301 -16.84 -6.74 -2.24
CA LEU A 301 -17.23 -5.78 -3.25
C LEU A 301 -18.69 -6.00 -3.65
N LYS A 302 -19.47 -4.92 -3.57
CA LYS A 302 -20.89 -4.90 -3.94
C LYS A 302 -21.15 -3.68 -4.78
N GLY A 303 -22.01 -3.82 -5.77
CA GLY A 303 -22.24 -2.73 -6.70
C GLY A 303 -23.27 -3.04 -7.78
N THR A 304 -23.26 -2.17 -8.77
CA THR A 304 -24.06 -2.29 -9.99
C THR A 304 -23.15 -2.07 -11.19
N VAL A 305 -23.22 -2.99 -12.15
CA VAL A 305 -22.54 -2.89 -13.45
C VAL A 305 -23.59 -2.50 -14.50
N PHE A 306 -23.28 -1.46 -15.26
CA PHE A 306 -24.11 -0.93 -16.35
C PHE A 306 -23.41 -1.28 -17.67
N THR A 307 -24.15 -1.83 -18.63
CA THR A 307 -23.63 -2.18 -19.95
C THR A 307 -23.98 -1.13 -21.00
N ASP A 308 -23.22 -1.10 -22.09
CA ASP A 308 -23.47 -0.19 -23.22
C ASP A 308 -24.83 -0.43 -23.91
N ASP A 309 -25.38 -1.64 -23.80
CA ASP A 309 -26.71 -2.01 -24.30
C ASP A 309 -27.86 -1.60 -23.35
N GLY A 310 -27.53 -1.05 -22.18
CA GLY A 310 -28.47 -0.52 -21.19
C GLY A 310 -28.94 -1.52 -20.13
N ASP A 311 -28.32 -2.69 -20.03
CA ASP A 311 -28.61 -3.66 -18.98
C ASP A 311 -27.93 -3.27 -17.65
N GLU A 312 -28.55 -3.66 -16.54
CA GLU A 312 -28.05 -3.39 -15.18
C GLU A 312 -27.98 -4.67 -14.35
N TYR A 313 -26.78 -4.98 -13.85
CA TYR A 313 -26.55 -6.16 -13.01
C TYR A 313 -26.12 -5.71 -11.61
N THR A 314 -26.83 -6.15 -10.56
CA THR A 314 -26.59 -5.70 -9.19
C THR A 314 -26.35 -6.87 -8.24
N GLY A 315 -25.20 -6.88 -7.57
CA GLY A 315 -24.84 -8.00 -6.71
C GLY A 315 -23.49 -7.84 -6.01
N LYS A 316 -22.95 -8.98 -5.56
CA LYS A 316 -21.53 -9.09 -5.22
C LYS A 316 -20.71 -9.06 -6.51
N ILE A 317 -19.62 -8.30 -6.49
CA ILE A 317 -18.73 -8.10 -7.64
C ILE A 317 -17.45 -8.91 -7.41
N VAL A 318 -16.99 -9.56 -8.46
CA VAL A 318 -15.58 -9.96 -8.60
C VAL A 318 -15.03 -9.21 -9.81
N TYR A 319 -14.11 -8.30 -9.54
CA TYR A 319 -13.40 -7.47 -10.50
C TYR A 319 -12.19 -8.22 -11.07
N ASP A 320 -11.91 -8.04 -12.36
CA ASP A 320 -10.80 -8.69 -13.11
C ASP A 320 -10.69 -10.23 -12.93
N LEU A 321 -11.78 -10.85 -12.46
CA LEU A 321 -11.85 -12.23 -12.03
C LEU A 321 -10.90 -12.61 -10.88
N ASP A 322 -10.38 -11.68 -10.09
CA ASP A 322 -9.52 -11.95 -8.94
C ASP A 322 -9.78 -11.07 -7.71
N GLU A 323 -10.20 -9.81 -7.86
CA GLU A 323 -10.54 -8.95 -6.71
C GLU A 323 -12.03 -9.04 -6.33
N SER A 324 -12.29 -9.40 -5.09
CA SER A 324 -13.63 -9.57 -4.52
C SER A 324 -13.84 -8.88 -3.17
N GLU A 325 -12.78 -8.30 -2.60
CA GLU A 325 -12.79 -7.63 -1.29
C GLU A 325 -12.29 -6.17 -1.36
N GLY A 326 -12.78 -5.32 -0.47
CA GLY A 326 -12.45 -3.89 -0.44
C GLY A 326 -11.00 -3.55 -0.11
N PHE A 327 -10.24 -4.46 0.52
CA PHE A 327 -8.83 -4.24 0.79
C PHE A 327 -7.93 -4.51 -0.42
N GLU A 328 -8.43 -5.21 -1.44
CA GLU A 328 -7.67 -5.47 -2.65
C GLU A 328 -7.44 -4.16 -3.41
N ILE A 329 -6.44 -4.14 -4.29
CA ILE A 329 -5.88 -2.92 -4.85
C ILE A 329 -6.17 -2.88 -6.33
N LEU A 330 -6.70 -1.75 -6.80
CA LEU A 330 -6.71 -1.38 -8.20
C LEU A 330 -5.39 -0.68 -8.54
N ASN A 331 -4.76 -1.05 -9.65
CA ASN A 331 -3.60 -0.34 -10.19
C ASN A 331 -3.85 0.37 -11.53
N GLY A 332 -3.09 1.43 -11.78
CA GLY A 332 -3.17 2.19 -13.03
C GLY A 332 -2.26 3.41 -13.06
N ASP A 333 -1.87 3.79 -14.26
CA ASP A 333 -0.86 4.82 -14.49
C ASP A 333 -1.51 6.18 -14.76
N LEU A 334 -0.87 7.25 -14.31
CA LEU A 334 -1.13 8.63 -14.73
C LEU A 334 0.22 9.26 -15.04
N ASP A 335 0.52 9.39 -16.32
CA ASP A 335 1.86 9.76 -16.80
C ASP A 335 2.93 8.83 -16.19
N GLU A 336 4.02 9.38 -15.67
CA GLU A 336 5.12 8.62 -15.06
C GLU A 336 4.88 8.31 -13.56
N MET A 337 3.61 8.10 -13.19
CA MET A 337 3.18 7.72 -11.83
C MET A 337 2.23 6.53 -11.85
N GLU A 338 2.50 5.52 -11.02
CA GLU A 338 1.61 4.37 -10.84
C GLU A 338 0.82 4.50 -9.53
N PHE A 339 -0.51 4.35 -9.61
CA PHE A 339 -1.43 4.44 -8.48
C PHE A 339 -1.83 3.06 -7.99
N TYR A 340 -1.83 2.88 -6.67
CA TYR A 340 -2.26 1.66 -5.97
C TYR A 340 -3.40 2.03 -5.01
N ILE A 341 -4.63 1.87 -5.48
CA ILE A 341 -5.84 2.37 -4.83
C ILE A 341 -6.64 1.19 -4.24
N PRO A 342 -6.81 1.12 -2.91
CA PRO A 342 -7.72 0.12 -2.32
C PRO A 342 -9.14 0.28 -2.88
N PHE A 343 -9.79 -0.81 -3.29
CA PHE A 343 -11.17 -0.77 -3.81
C PHE A 343 -12.16 -0.14 -2.83
N ALA A 344 -11.90 -0.25 -1.52
CA ALA A 344 -12.67 0.43 -0.48
C ALA A 344 -12.69 1.96 -0.60
N ASN A 345 -11.78 2.56 -1.36
CA ASN A 345 -11.74 4.01 -1.64
C ASN A 345 -12.48 4.40 -2.93
N ILE A 346 -12.90 3.43 -3.74
CA ILE A 346 -13.47 3.66 -5.08
C ILE A 346 -14.99 3.75 -5.00
N VAL A 347 -15.55 4.72 -5.73
CA VAL A 347 -17.00 4.91 -5.93
C VAL A 347 -17.45 4.31 -7.25
N SER A 348 -16.70 4.56 -8.32
CA SER A 348 -17.02 4.04 -9.63
C SER A 348 -15.81 3.98 -10.55
N ILE A 349 -15.86 3.05 -11.49
CA ILE A 349 -14.91 2.93 -12.60
C ILE A 349 -15.73 3.05 -13.88
N THR A 350 -15.27 3.88 -14.82
CA THR A 350 -15.93 4.10 -16.11
C THR A 350 -14.90 3.89 -17.21
N PRO A 351 -14.94 2.76 -17.94
CA PRO A 351 -14.05 2.52 -19.06
C PRO A 351 -14.10 3.68 -20.08
N LYS A 352 -12.92 4.06 -20.61
CA LYS A 352 -12.74 5.10 -21.62
C LYS A 352 -11.82 4.60 -22.72
N GLY A 353 -12.44 4.00 -23.73
CA GLY A 353 -11.73 3.39 -24.85
C GLY A 353 -10.93 2.17 -24.42
N ARG A 354 -9.85 1.87 -25.16
CA ARG A 354 -9.10 0.62 -25.00
C ARG A 354 -8.05 0.65 -23.90
N HIS A 355 -7.61 1.83 -23.47
CA HIS A 355 -6.37 2.00 -22.73
C HIS A 355 -6.56 2.69 -21.38
N SER A 356 -7.74 3.24 -21.09
CA SER A 356 -7.93 4.05 -19.89
C SER A 356 -9.29 3.87 -19.27
N SER A 357 -9.39 4.20 -17.98
CA SER A 357 -10.64 4.32 -17.24
C SER A 357 -10.65 5.58 -16.39
N ILE A 358 -11.84 6.13 -16.17
CA ILE A 358 -12.06 7.15 -15.16
C ILE A 358 -12.39 6.46 -13.84
N VAL A 359 -11.53 6.64 -12.85
CA VAL A 359 -11.69 6.12 -11.48
C VAL A 359 -12.10 7.26 -10.57
N LYS A 360 -13.31 7.16 -10.01
CA LYS A 360 -13.85 8.15 -9.07
C LYS A 360 -13.73 7.64 -7.65
N LEU A 361 -13.17 8.47 -6.77
CA LEU A 361 -12.88 8.12 -5.38
C LEU A 361 -13.93 8.69 -4.40
N LYS A 362 -13.98 8.12 -3.19
CA LYS A 362 -14.93 8.50 -2.14
C LYS A 362 -14.72 9.91 -1.60
N ASN A 363 -13.51 10.45 -1.72
CA ASN A 363 -13.19 11.84 -1.37
C ASN A 363 -13.66 12.84 -2.45
N GLY A 364 -14.17 12.38 -3.59
CA GLY A 364 -14.64 13.21 -4.70
C GLY A 364 -13.64 13.42 -5.83
N GLU A 365 -12.37 13.01 -5.64
CA GLU A 365 -11.34 13.04 -6.68
C GLU A 365 -11.70 12.09 -7.84
N GLU A 366 -11.19 12.44 -9.03
CA GLU A 366 -11.40 11.68 -10.26
C GLU A 366 -10.06 11.57 -11.01
N LEU A 367 -9.62 10.35 -11.25
CA LEU A 367 -8.36 10.04 -11.94
C LEU A 367 -8.67 9.40 -13.28
N ARG A 368 -7.97 9.81 -14.33
CA ARG A 368 -7.94 9.05 -15.58
C ARG A 368 -6.69 8.18 -15.56
N LEU A 369 -6.88 6.90 -15.27
CA LEU A 369 -5.79 5.94 -15.18
C LEU A 369 -5.69 5.13 -16.47
N GLU A 370 -4.46 4.81 -16.87
CA GLU A 370 -4.15 4.10 -18.10
C GLU A 370 -3.16 2.95 -17.92
N ASP A 371 -2.94 2.22 -19.02
CA ASP A 371 -1.91 1.20 -19.27
C ASP A 371 -1.75 -0.01 -18.32
N ALA A 372 -2.49 -0.06 -17.21
CA ALA A 372 -2.62 -1.25 -16.36
C ALA A 372 -3.77 -2.17 -16.78
N GLN A 373 -3.71 -3.41 -16.29
CA GLN A 373 -4.74 -4.42 -16.57
C GLN A 373 -6.11 -3.99 -16.04
N ASP A 374 -6.15 -3.49 -14.81
CA ASP A 374 -7.40 -3.15 -14.13
C ASP A 374 -8.18 -2.05 -14.84
N VAL A 375 -7.52 -1.16 -15.59
CA VAL A 375 -8.16 0.04 -16.15
C VAL A 375 -8.21 0.06 -17.68
N SER A 376 -7.80 -1.04 -18.35
CA SER A 376 -7.74 -1.14 -19.80
C SER A 376 -8.48 -2.37 -20.35
N LYS A 377 -8.50 -2.52 -21.68
CA LYS A 377 -9.10 -3.70 -22.36
C LYS A 377 -8.48 -5.05 -21.97
N LYS A 378 -7.35 -5.02 -21.25
CA LYS A 378 -6.69 -6.23 -20.72
C LYS A 378 -7.48 -6.83 -19.56
N ASN A 379 -8.41 -6.07 -18.96
CA ASN A 379 -9.25 -6.54 -17.88
C ASN A 379 -10.05 -7.79 -18.30
N ASP A 380 -10.06 -8.79 -17.43
CA ASP A 380 -10.66 -10.10 -17.61
C ASP A 380 -12.21 -10.07 -17.46
N GLY A 381 -12.80 -8.90 -17.23
CA GLY A 381 -14.24 -8.69 -17.09
C GLY A 381 -14.70 -8.84 -15.65
N ILE A 382 -16.02 -8.78 -15.46
CA ILE A 382 -16.64 -8.72 -14.14
C ILE A 382 -17.60 -9.89 -13.94
N LEU A 383 -17.55 -10.52 -12.76
CA LEU A 383 -18.62 -11.40 -12.30
C LEU A 383 -19.55 -10.62 -11.37
N VAL A 384 -20.86 -10.77 -11.60
CA VAL A 384 -21.90 -10.25 -10.72
C VAL A 384 -22.72 -11.43 -10.18
N PHE A 385 -22.65 -11.65 -8.87
CA PHE A 385 -23.46 -12.65 -8.17
C PHE A 385 -24.74 -12.00 -7.67
N GLU A 386 -25.85 -12.32 -8.33
CA GLU A 386 -27.18 -11.81 -8.01
C GLU A 386 -27.83 -12.62 -6.88
N LYS A 387 -29.07 -12.25 -6.50
CA LYS A 387 -29.80 -12.99 -5.46
C LYS A 387 -30.12 -14.40 -5.97
N GLY A 388 -29.63 -15.42 -5.27
CA GLY A 388 -29.98 -16.83 -5.55
C GLY A 388 -28.88 -17.69 -6.18
N GLU A 389 -27.62 -17.28 -6.09
CA GLU A 389 -26.43 -17.95 -6.67
C GLU A 389 -26.30 -17.86 -8.20
N ASP A 390 -27.21 -17.15 -8.88
CA ASP A 390 -27.04 -16.81 -10.30
C ASP A 390 -25.86 -15.85 -10.46
N VAL A 391 -24.97 -16.19 -11.39
CA VAL A 391 -23.77 -15.42 -11.71
C VAL A 391 -23.84 -14.99 -13.16
N GLU A 392 -23.63 -13.69 -13.38
CA GLU A 392 -23.44 -13.13 -14.70
C GLU A 392 -21.99 -12.73 -14.91
N TYR A 393 -21.50 -13.02 -16.11
CA TYR A 393 -20.19 -12.60 -16.57
C TYR A 393 -20.41 -11.51 -17.60
N ILE A 394 -19.78 -10.36 -17.38
CA ILE A 394 -19.89 -9.19 -18.25
C ILE A 394 -18.48 -8.91 -18.75
N SER A 395 -18.29 -8.95 -20.08
CA SER A 395 -16.97 -8.68 -20.65
C SER A 395 -16.63 -7.20 -20.50
N TRP A 396 -15.34 -6.89 -20.36
CA TRP A 396 -14.90 -5.50 -20.18
C TRP A 396 -15.35 -4.58 -21.32
N GLU A 397 -15.44 -5.10 -22.55
CA GLU A 397 -15.86 -4.33 -23.73
C GLU A 397 -17.34 -3.97 -23.75
N GLU A 398 -18.17 -4.62 -22.92
CA GLU A 398 -19.61 -4.35 -22.80
C GLU A 398 -19.93 -3.37 -21.67
N ILE A 399 -18.95 -3.01 -20.84
CA ILE A 399 -19.16 -2.22 -19.61
C ILE A 399 -19.14 -0.73 -19.93
N GLU A 400 -20.28 -0.07 -19.69
CA GLU A 400 -20.36 1.39 -19.65
C GLU A 400 -19.77 1.93 -18.34
N LYS A 401 -20.15 1.31 -17.21
CA LYS A 401 -19.82 1.80 -15.87
C LYS A 401 -19.96 0.74 -14.79
N ILE A 402 -19.08 0.80 -13.79
CA ILE A 402 -19.17 0.02 -12.56
C ILE A 402 -19.34 1.00 -11.40
N LYS A 403 -20.34 0.78 -10.54
CA LYS A 403 -20.58 1.58 -9.33
C LYS A 403 -20.56 0.71 -8.09
N PHE A 404 -19.65 1.01 -7.17
CA PHE A 404 -19.51 0.31 -5.89
C PHE A 404 -20.41 0.93 -4.81
N LYS A 405 -20.77 0.15 -3.78
CA LYS A 405 -21.69 0.51 -2.68
C LYS A 405 -21.00 0.66 -1.34
#